data_AF-A0A3A4VK32-F1
#
_entry.id   AF-A0A3A4VK32-F1
#
_cell.length_a   1.000
_cell.length_b   1.000
_cell.length_c   1.000
_cell.angle_alpha   90.00
_cell.angle_beta   90.00
_cell.angle_gamma   90.00
#
_symmetry.space_group_name_H-M   'P 1'
#
loop_
_entity.id
_entity.type
_entity.pdbx_description
1 polymer ?
#
loop_
_entity_poly.entity_id
_entity_poly.type
_entity_poly.pdbx_seq_one_letter_code
_entity_poly.pdbx_strand_id
1 'polypeptide(L)'
;MNKLVKRILTLINSNSYFKIVALGLIATFLFFILFRLSSSNDSKMIDNTSLITNENINECSRKTPYEMTPEFIRALSIIDQRAGMDNWNSFKNCLNIQYKNLKVKYPNTEGVFLFDKSVSAPNSLQIYVDTTYQNYDDYLTAVLLIHEITHADQFYHNSSKSCIEKEVSAFFNELALFLKLNEEERNSLFSRMRKPNAIPPVQSLDNLTDFLIPSSKFCQRQTGLNNECWRNKTHELIRNMVTNSIYYQQQCKTQ
;
A
#
# COMPACT_ATOMS: atom_id res chain seq x y z
N MET A 1 -31.23 -15.86 -34.37
CA MET A 1 -31.52 -15.53 -32.96
C MET A 1 -31.50 -16.82 -32.13
N ASN A 2 -30.65 -16.91 -31.11
CA ASN A 2 -30.39 -18.16 -30.36
C ASN A 2 -31.68 -18.67 -29.67
N LYS A 3 -31.91 -20.00 -29.64
CA LYS A 3 -33.09 -20.65 -29.03
C LYS A 3 -33.27 -20.27 -27.56
N LEU A 4 -32.16 -19.95 -26.87
CA LEU A 4 -32.15 -19.41 -25.51
C LEU A 4 -32.77 -18.01 -25.42
N VAL A 5 -32.41 -17.11 -26.34
CA VAL A 5 -32.92 -15.73 -26.40
C VAL A 5 -34.44 -15.71 -26.62
N LYS A 6 -34.94 -16.61 -27.49
CA LYS A 6 -36.38 -16.71 -27.75
C LYS A 6 -37.15 -17.18 -26.50
N ARG A 7 -36.61 -18.11 -25.71
CA ARG A 7 -37.23 -18.55 -24.44
C ARG A 7 -37.24 -17.46 -23.37
N ILE A 8 -36.15 -16.70 -23.24
CA ILE A 8 -36.06 -15.58 -22.30
C ILE A 8 -37.09 -14.50 -22.65
N LEU A 9 -37.22 -14.14 -23.93
CA LEU A 9 -38.21 -13.15 -24.38
C LEU A 9 -39.66 -13.60 -24.13
N THR A 10 -39.94 -14.91 -24.23
CA THR A 10 -41.28 -15.45 -23.97
C THR A 10 -41.64 -15.37 -22.49
N LEU A 11 -40.69 -15.69 -21.59
CA LEU A 11 -40.86 -15.60 -20.14
C LEU A 11 -41.01 -14.16 -19.64
N ILE A 12 -40.28 -13.21 -20.25
CA ILE A 12 -40.42 -11.79 -19.94
C ILE A 12 -41.82 -11.29 -20.34
N ASN A 13 -42.42 -11.83 -21.40
CA ASN A 13 -43.70 -11.31 -21.88
C ASN A 13 -44.91 -11.84 -21.09
N SER A 14 -44.80 -13.01 -20.47
CA SER A 14 -45.93 -13.69 -19.78
C SER A 14 -46.11 -13.31 -18.31
N ASN A 15 -45.16 -12.61 -17.68
CA ASN A 15 -45.22 -12.32 -16.25
C ASN A 15 -44.89 -10.85 -15.97
N SER A 16 -45.87 -10.11 -15.45
CA SER A 16 -45.76 -8.68 -15.12
C SER A 16 -44.66 -8.38 -14.12
N TYR A 17 -44.40 -9.29 -13.18
CA TYR A 17 -43.32 -9.15 -12.20
C TYR A 17 -41.93 -9.20 -12.87
N PHE A 18 -41.76 -10.10 -13.85
CA PHE A 18 -40.49 -10.22 -14.58
C PHE A 18 -40.18 -9.00 -15.44
N LYS A 19 -41.21 -8.32 -15.97
CA LYS A 19 -41.06 -7.05 -16.69
C LYS A 19 -40.50 -5.95 -15.79
N ILE A 20 -41.00 -5.84 -14.56
CA ILE A 20 -40.56 -4.83 -13.60
C ILE A 20 -39.10 -5.07 -13.20
N VAL A 21 -38.71 -6.31 -12.91
CA VAL A 21 -37.33 -6.66 -12.56
C VAL A 21 -36.38 -6.42 -13.73
N ALA A 22 -36.76 -6.82 -14.95
CA ALA A 22 -35.94 -6.60 -16.14
C ALA A 22 -35.75 -5.10 -16.45
N LEU A 23 -36.80 -4.28 -16.31
CA LEU A 23 -36.71 -2.83 -16.49
C LEU A 23 -35.81 -2.19 -15.43
N GLY A 24 -35.87 -2.65 -14.17
CA GLY A 24 -34.97 -2.20 -13.11
C GLY A 24 -33.50 -2.50 -13.42
N LEU A 25 -33.19 -3.71 -13.90
CA LEU A 25 -31.82 -4.09 -14.28
C LEU A 25 -31.31 -3.27 -15.48
N ILE A 26 -32.15 -3.02 -16.48
CA ILE A 26 -31.78 -2.18 -17.63
C ILE A 26 -31.52 -0.74 -17.18
N ALA A 27 -32.37 -0.17 -16.31
CA ALA A 27 -32.20 1.19 -15.81
C ALA A 27 -30.90 1.36 -15.00
N THR A 28 -30.58 0.40 -14.12
CA THR A 28 -29.32 0.43 -13.36
C THR A 28 -28.08 0.31 -14.26
N PHE A 29 -28.14 -0.54 -15.28
CA PHE A 29 -27.05 -0.69 -16.25
C PHE A 29 -26.85 0.58 -17.09
N LEU A 30 -27.94 1.21 -17.56
CA LEU A 30 -27.88 2.47 -18.29
C LEU A 30 -27.35 3.63 -17.41
N PHE A 31 -27.77 3.71 -16.16
CA PHE A 31 -27.25 4.70 -15.20
C PHE A 31 -25.73 4.54 -15.02
N PHE A 32 -25.23 3.30 -14.92
CA PHE A 32 -23.81 3.02 -14.78
C PHE A 32 -22.98 3.42 -16.02
N ILE A 33 -23.52 3.20 -17.23
CA ILE A 33 -22.89 3.64 -18.48
C ILE A 33 -22.86 5.17 -18.56
N LEU A 34 -23.96 5.84 -18.24
CA LEU A 34 -24.03 7.31 -18.28
C LEU A 34 -23.09 7.95 -17.25
N PHE A 35 -22.98 7.37 -16.05
CA PHE A 35 -22.04 7.82 -15.03
C PHE A 35 -20.58 7.69 -15.48
N ARG A 36 -20.22 6.59 -16.14
CA ARG A 36 -18.89 6.38 -16.74
C ARG A 36 -18.58 7.40 -17.84
N LEU A 37 -19.56 7.75 -18.67
CA LEU A 37 -19.38 8.73 -19.75
C LEU A 37 -19.29 10.18 -19.23
N SER A 38 -19.95 10.49 -18.11
CA SER A 38 -19.87 11.82 -17.50
C SER A 38 -18.53 12.13 -16.82
N SER A 39 -17.71 11.12 -16.55
CA SER A 39 -16.41 11.26 -15.86
C SER A 39 -15.23 11.60 -16.77
N SER A 40 -15.46 11.89 -18.06
CA SER A 40 -14.40 12.02 -19.08
C SER A 40 -14.39 13.39 -19.76
N ASN A 41 -14.50 14.48 -19.01
CA ASN A 41 -14.40 15.85 -19.54
C ASN A 41 -13.44 16.75 -18.73
N ASP A 42 -12.34 16.21 -18.21
CA ASP A 42 -11.23 17.05 -17.78
C ASP A 42 -10.41 17.50 -18.99
N SER A 43 -10.77 18.69 -19.47
CA SER A 43 -10.07 19.46 -20.50
C SER A 43 -8.61 19.67 -20.09
N LYS A 44 -7.69 19.05 -20.84
CA LYS A 44 -6.26 19.36 -20.75
C LYS A 44 -6.02 20.72 -21.41
N MET A 45 -5.85 21.76 -20.61
CA MET A 45 -5.18 22.99 -21.02
C MET A 45 -3.75 22.64 -21.46
N ILE A 46 -3.43 22.90 -22.72
CA ILE A 46 -2.08 22.83 -23.25
C ILE A 46 -1.43 24.19 -22.99
N ASP A 47 -0.57 24.24 -21.98
CA ASP A 47 0.31 25.37 -21.74
C ASP A 47 1.64 25.12 -22.46
N ASN A 48 1.84 25.83 -23.58
CA ASN A 48 3.07 25.81 -24.36
C ASN A 48 4.08 26.77 -23.72
N THR A 49 4.63 26.39 -22.58
CA THR A 49 5.84 27.01 -22.04
C THR A 49 7.02 26.09 -22.38
N SER A 50 7.95 26.58 -23.20
CA SER A 50 9.20 25.90 -23.55
C SER A 50 10.05 25.73 -22.29
N LEU A 51 9.86 24.59 -21.62
CA LEU A 51 10.70 24.12 -20.54
C LEU A 51 12.02 23.63 -21.14
N ILE A 52 13.11 24.29 -20.73
CA ILE A 52 14.40 23.62 -20.58
C ILE A 52 14.09 22.38 -19.74
N THR A 53 14.03 21.22 -20.38
CA THR A 53 13.84 19.95 -19.70
C THR A 53 15.08 19.74 -18.86
N ASN A 54 15.01 20.14 -17.58
CA ASN A 54 15.71 19.41 -16.55
C ASN A 54 15.39 17.95 -16.85
N GLU A 55 16.36 17.21 -17.38
CA GLU A 55 16.25 15.75 -17.44
C GLU A 55 15.73 15.33 -16.06
N ASN A 56 14.69 14.52 -16.02
CA ASN A 56 14.23 13.92 -14.77
C ASN A 56 15.39 13.03 -14.29
N ILE A 57 16.35 13.62 -13.58
CA ILE A 57 17.52 12.94 -13.00
C ILE A 57 17.06 11.83 -12.04
N ASN A 58 15.77 11.84 -11.66
CA ASN A 58 15.13 10.90 -10.78
C ASN A 58 14.44 9.71 -11.48
N GLU A 59 14.74 9.38 -12.74
CA GLU A 59 14.17 8.19 -13.37
C GLU A 59 15.04 6.93 -13.19
N CYS A 60 14.39 5.82 -12.81
CA CYS A 60 15.02 4.52 -12.71
C CYS A 60 15.32 3.97 -14.12
N SER A 61 16.59 4.01 -14.51
CA SER A 61 17.05 3.52 -15.83
C SER A 61 17.23 2.00 -15.91
N ARG A 62 17.10 1.28 -14.79
CA ARG A 62 17.34 -0.17 -14.74
C ARG A 62 16.20 -0.95 -15.39
N LYS A 63 16.56 -1.77 -16.38
CA LYS A 63 15.64 -2.71 -17.05
C LYS A 63 15.47 -4.03 -16.28
N THR A 64 16.44 -4.38 -15.45
CA THR A 64 16.45 -5.60 -14.64
C THR A 64 16.68 -5.27 -13.18
N PRO A 65 16.07 -6.01 -12.25
CA PRO A 65 16.30 -5.81 -10.81
C PRO A 65 17.77 -6.05 -10.44
N TYR A 66 18.16 -5.57 -9.26
CA TYR A 66 19.41 -6.03 -8.64
C TYR A 66 19.30 -7.52 -8.27
N GLU A 67 20.45 -8.18 -8.14
CA GLU A 67 20.50 -9.51 -7.56
C GLU A 67 20.08 -9.43 -6.10
N MET A 68 19.15 -10.29 -5.69
CA MET A 68 18.58 -10.32 -4.34
C MET A 68 18.42 -11.77 -3.90
N THR A 69 18.34 -11.98 -2.58
CA THR A 69 18.04 -13.31 -2.06
C THR A 69 16.63 -13.76 -2.47
N PRO A 70 16.37 -15.07 -2.59
CA PRO A 70 15.06 -15.57 -3.00
C PRO A 70 13.89 -15.11 -2.13
N GLU A 71 14.09 -14.87 -0.83
CA GLU A 71 13.00 -14.42 0.05
C GLU A 71 12.53 -13.00 -0.27
N PHE A 72 13.44 -12.08 -0.62
CA PHE A 72 13.06 -10.73 -1.04
C PHE A 72 12.31 -10.77 -2.37
N ILE A 73 12.73 -11.62 -3.31
CA ILE A 73 12.01 -11.81 -4.58
C ILE A 73 10.57 -12.27 -4.34
N ARG A 74 10.37 -13.24 -3.45
CA ARG A 74 9.02 -13.73 -3.09
C ARG A 74 8.20 -12.67 -2.35
N ALA A 75 8.80 -11.95 -1.40
CA ALA A 75 8.14 -10.85 -0.69
C ALA A 75 7.71 -9.73 -1.65
N LEU A 76 8.56 -9.33 -2.60
CA LEU A 76 8.23 -8.36 -3.64
C LEU A 76 7.11 -8.85 -4.55
N SER A 77 7.05 -10.15 -4.85
CA SER A 77 5.95 -10.73 -5.62
C SER A 77 4.61 -10.64 -4.87
N ILE A 78 4.61 -10.88 -3.55
CA ILE A 78 3.41 -10.70 -2.72
C ILE A 78 2.97 -9.23 -2.74
N ILE A 79 3.91 -8.29 -2.60
CA ILE A 79 3.63 -6.85 -2.69
C ILE A 79 3.02 -6.51 -4.05
N ASP A 80 3.62 -6.96 -5.15
CA ASP A 80 3.13 -6.68 -6.51
C ASP A 80 1.69 -7.18 -6.74
N GLN A 81 1.38 -8.37 -6.22
CA GLN A 81 0.05 -8.98 -6.34
C GLN A 81 -1.02 -8.31 -5.48
N ARG A 82 -0.64 -7.74 -4.33
CA ARG A 82 -1.59 -7.29 -3.29
C ARG A 82 -1.63 -5.77 -3.14
N ALA A 83 -0.48 -5.10 -3.10
CA ALA A 83 -0.40 -3.69 -2.72
C ALA A 83 -1.13 -2.77 -3.70
N GLY A 84 -1.18 -3.12 -4.99
CA GLY A 84 -1.87 -2.30 -6.01
C GLY A 84 -1.31 -0.88 -6.08
N MET A 85 0.00 -0.73 -5.93
CA MET A 85 0.68 0.55 -6.01
C MET A 85 0.84 0.93 -7.49
N ASP A 86 0.05 1.89 -7.95
CA ASP A 86 0.02 2.30 -9.38
C ASP A 86 1.39 2.72 -9.92
N ASN A 87 2.26 3.30 -9.07
CA ASN A 87 3.57 3.82 -9.45
C ASN A 87 4.75 2.90 -9.11
N TRP A 88 4.52 1.74 -8.48
CA TRP A 88 5.58 0.81 -8.08
C TRP A 88 6.45 0.34 -9.26
N ASN A 89 5.80 0.15 -10.41
CA ASN A 89 6.48 -0.34 -11.62
C ASN A 89 7.55 0.62 -12.16
N SER A 90 7.50 1.91 -11.84
CA SER A 90 8.45 2.88 -12.35
C SER A 90 9.84 2.76 -11.72
N PHE A 91 9.94 2.26 -10.49
CA PHE A 91 11.22 2.20 -9.75
C PHE A 91 11.57 0.82 -9.19
N LYS A 92 10.71 -0.20 -9.32
CA LYS A 92 10.94 -1.54 -8.72
C LYS A 92 12.28 -2.18 -9.09
N ASN A 93 12.77 -1.96 -10.31
CA ASN A 93 14.06 -2.51 -10.76
C ASN A 93 15.28 -1.80 -10.15
N CYS A 94 15.06 -0.62 -9.55
CA CYS A 94 16.09 0.14 -8.86
C CYS A 94 16.16 -0.15 -7.37
N LEU A 95 15.26 -0.97 -6.83
CA LEU A 95 15.37 -1.44 -5.46
C LEU A 95 16.54 -2.39 -5.32
N ASN A 96 17.41 -2.09 -4.36
CA ASN A 96 18.53 -2.90 -3.99
C ASN A 96 18.33 -3.29 -2.52
N ILE A 97 17.88 -4.53 -2.30
CA ILE A 97 17.51 -5.04 -0.98
C ILE A 97 18.59 -6.02 -0.54
N GLN A 98 19.25 -5.73 0.56
CA GLN A 98 20.40 -6.51 1.03
C GLN A 98 20.35 -6.75 2.52
N TYR A 99 20.88 -7.89 2.95
CA TYR A 99 21.15 -8.10 4.37
C TYR A 99 22.35 -7.28 4.82
N LYS A 100 22.25 -6.71 6.03
CA LYS A 100 23.34 -5.99 6.68
C LYS A 100 23.20 -6.12 8.19
N ASN A 101 24.30 -6.13 8.93
CA ASN A 101 24.21 -6.01 10.39
C ASN A 101 23.89 -4.54 10.73
N LEU A 102 22.61 -4.25 10.98
CA LEU A 102 22.14 -2.89 11.20
C LEU A 102 22.58 -2.38 12.57
N LYS A 103 22.64 -3.24 13.58
CA LYS A 103 23.00 -2.84 14.94
C LYS A 103 24.40 -2.25 15.08
N VAL A 104 25.32 -2.56 14.16
CA VAL A 104 26.67 -1.98 14.15
C VAL A 104 26.66 -0.52 13.71
N LYS A 105 25.89 -0.18 12.66
CA LYS A 105 25.84 1.18 12.10
C LYS A 105 24.73 2.03 12.72
N TYR A 106 23.67 1.39 13.20
CA TYR A 106 22.45 1.98 13.73
C TYR A 106 22.05 1.30 15.04
N PRO A 107 22.82 1.48 16.13
CA PRO A 107 22.60 0.77 17.39
C PRO A 107 21.24 1.09 18.03
N ASN A 108 20.63 2.22 17.65
CA ASN A 108 19.37 2.70 18.19
C ASN A 108 18.17 2.52 17.24
N THR A 109 18.34 1.91 16.05
CA THR A 109 17.18 1.65 15.19
C THR A 109 16.37 0.49 15.76
N GLU A 110 15.10 0.74 16.08
CA GLU A 110 14.15 -0.30 16.50
C GLU A 110 13.78 -1.21 15.32
N GLY A 111 13.86 -0.68 14.09
CA GLY A 111 13.58 -1.39 12.85
C GLY A 111 14.66 -2.43 12.50
N VAL A 112 14.20 -3.59 12.02
CA VAL A 112 15.07 -4.57 11.34
C VAL A 112 15.09 -4.36 9.83
N PHE A 113 14.39 -3.34 9.33
CA PHE A 113 14.39 -2.88 7.95
C PHE A 113 14.75 -1.38 7.96
N LEU A 114 15.47 -0.93 6.95
CA LEU A 114 15.90 0.46 6.83
C LEU A 114 16.10 0.85 5.36
N PHE A 115 15.37 1.85 4.90
CA PHE A 115 15.70 2.60 3.70
C PHE A 115 16.82 3.63 3.99
N ASP A 116 18.00 3.45 3.40
CA ASP A 116 19.15 4.33 3.60
C ASP A 116 19.20 5.43 2.53
N LYS A 117 18.52 6.54 2.82
CA LYS A 117 18.48 7.74 1.97
C LYS A 117 19.88 8.30 1.65
N SER A 118 20.86 8.13 2.55
CA SER A 118 22.19 8.75 2.39
C SER A 118 23.04 8.14 1.29
N VAL A 119 22.75 6.89 0.92
CA VAL A 119 23.44 6.15 -0.15
C VAL A 119 22.50 5.79 -1.30
N SER A 120 21.22 6.14 -1.19
CA SER A 120 20.23 5.90 -2.23
C SER A 120 20.37 6.92 -3.36
N ALA A 121 20.20 6.43 -4.57
CA ALA A 121 20.18 7.23 -5.80
C ALA A 121 19.03 6.74 -6.69
N PRO A 122 18.62 7.51 -7.72
CA PRO A 122 17.53 7.14 -8.63
C PRO A 122 17.67 5.73 -9.23
N ASN A 123 18.90 5.30 -9.51
CA ASN A 123 19.18 3.97 -10.06
C ASN A 123 19.48 2.88 -9.02
N SER A 124 19.48 3.21 -7.73
CA SER A 124 19.86 2.33 -6.64
C SER A 124 19.22 2.79 -5.32
N LEU A 125 17.99 2.37 -5.09
CA LEU A 125 17.22 2.63 -3.87
C LEU A 125 17.56 1.56 -2.83
N GLN A 126 18.36 1.94 -1.84
CA GLN A 126 19.01 1.02 -0.90
C GLN A 126 18.12 0.72 0.30
N ILE A 127 17.68 -0.53 0.42
CA ILE A 127 16.97 -1.04 1.60
C ILE A 127 17.85 -2.11 2.24
N TYR A 128 18.15 -1.92 3.52
CA TYR A 128 18.88 -2.90 4.31
C TYR A 128 17.93 -3.64 5.25
N VAL A 129 18.12 -4.95 5.35
CA VAL A 129 17.42 -5.82 6.29
C VAL A 129 18.43 -6.39 7.27
N ASP A 130 18.13 -6.37 8.56
CA ASP A 130 19.04 -6.89 9.57
C ASP A 130 19.26 -8.40 9.37
N THR A 131 20.50 -8.86 9.50
CA THR A 131 20.84 -10.28 9.35
C THR A 131 20.11 -11.19 10.35
N THR A 132 19.71 -10.68 11.52
CA THR A 132 18.89 -11.43 12.48
C THR A 132 17.50 -11.73 11.97
N TYR A 133 17.09 -11.08 10.88
CA TYR A 133 15.82 -11.28 10.20
C TYR A 133 15.91 -12.26 9.01
N GLN A 134 17.05 -12.92 8.83
CA GLN A 134 17.15 -14.03 7.87
C GLN A 134 16.21 -15.17 8.27
N ASN A 135 15.59 -15.82 7.28
CA ASN A 135 14.69 -16.97 7.45
C ASN A 135 13.32 -16.66 8.10
N TYR A 136 12.91 -15.39 8.18
CA TYR A 136 11.51 -15.07 8.45
C TYR A 136 10.65 -15.37 7.22
N ASP A 137 9.35 -15.52 7.42
CA ASP A 137 8.46 -15.90 6.33
C ASP A 137 8.23 -14.75 5.34
N ASP A 138 7.88 -15.14 4.10
CA ASP A 138 7.72 -14.20 3.00
C ASP A 138 6.59 -13.18 3.25
N TYR A 139 5.53 -13.55 3.99
CA TYR A 139 4.41 -12.64 4.26
C TYR A 139 4.77 -11.56 5.27
N LEU A 140 5.44 -11.93 6.36
CA LEU A 140 5.89 -10.92 7.33
C LEU A 140 6.95 -10.03 6.69
N THR A 141 7.87 -10.62 5.92
CA THR A 141 8.86 -9.86 5.15
C THR A 141 8.17 -8.89 4.18
N ALA A 142 7.14 -9.30 3.44
CA ALA A 142 6.40 -8.44 2.53
C ALA A 142 5.70 -7.28 3.28
N VAL A 143 5.04 -7.57 4.41
CA VAL A 143 4.35 -6.56 5.23
C VAL A 143 5.32 -5.55 5.82
N LEU A 144 6.50 -5.95 6.28
CA LEU A 144 7.48 -4.99 6.78
C LEU A 144 8.20 -4.26 5.65
N LEU A 145 8.47 -4.94 4.53
CA LEU A 145 9.20 -4.34 3.41
C LEU A 145 8.40 -3.25 2.69
N ILE A 146 7.07 -3.34 2.65
CA ILE A 146 6.24 -2.28 2.02
C ILE A 146 6.38 -0.94 2.73
N HIS A 147 6.72 -0.94 4.03
CA HIS A 147 7.02 0.24 4.81
C HIS A 147 8.23 0.96 4.20
N GLU A 148 9.37 0.28 4.08
CA GLU A 148 10.60 0.85 3.51
C GLU A 148 10.47 1.19 2.03
N ILE A 149 9.72 0.38 1.28
CA ILE A 149 9.37 0.69 -0.12
C ILE A 149 8.60 1.99 -0.21
N THR A 150 7.72 2.28 0.75
CA THR A 150 6.99 3.55 0.78
C THR A 150 7.96 4.72 0.99
N HIS A 151 9.01 4.56 1.79
CA HIS A 151 10.08 5.57 1.89
C HIS A 151 10.89 5.70 0.61
N ALA A 152 11.19 4.58 -0.06
CA ALA A 152 11.86 4.58 -1.36
C ALA A 152 11.03 5.32 -2.43
N ASP A 153 9.72 5.07 -2.48
CA ASP A 153 8.77 5.78 -3.36
C ASP A 153 8.75 7.29 -3.07
N GLN A 154 8.69 7.65 -1.79
CA GLN A 154 8.71 9.05 -1.35
C GLN A 154 10.02 9.75 -1.70
N PHE A 155 11.15 9.05 -1.64
CA PHE A 155 12.45 9.57 -2.06
C PHE A 155 12.50 9.74 -3.58
N TYR A 156 12.12 8.71 -4.33
CA TYR A 156 12.11 8.71 -5.80
C TYR A 156 11.28 9.85 -6.37
N HIS A 157 10.10 10.09 -5.79
CA HIS A 157 9.18 11.15 -6.22
C HIS A 157 9.41 12.51 -5.50
N ASN A 158 10.52 12.70 -4.77
CA ASN A 158 10.82 13.94 -4.04
C ASN A 158 9.66 14.45 -3.17
N SER A 159 8.99 13.56 -2.45
CA SER A 159 7.82 13.89 -1.63
C SER A 159 8.12 15.04 -0.65
N SER A 160 7.33 16.11 -0.75
CA SER A 160 7.41 17.32 0.09
C SER A 160 6.72 17.15 1.45
N LYS A 161 6.15 15.98 1.74
CA LYS A 161 5.53 15.66 3.03
C LYS A 161 6.56 15.78 4.16
N SER A 162 6.10 16.21 5.34
CA SER A 162 6.90 16.19 6.56
C SER A 162 7.31 14.75 6.92
N CYS A 163 8.35 14.59 7.74
CA CYS A 163 8.78 13.25 8.19
C CYS A 163 7.62 12.47 8.83
N ILE A 164 6.84 13.10 9.70
CA ILE A 164 5.68 12.45 10.34
C ILE A 164 4.65 11.98 9.30
N GLU A 165 4.32 12.80 8.30
CA GLU A 165 3.37 12.39 7.25
C GLU A 165 3.92 11.28 6.34
N LYS A 166 5.25 11.22 6.18
CA LYS A 166 5.94 10.14 5.46
C LYS A 166 5.83 8.82 6.22
N GLU A 167 6.12 8.82 7.51
CA GLU A 167 5.97 7.67 8.42
C GLU A 167 4.50 7.20 8.49
N VAL A 168 3.55 8.13 8.63
CA VAL A 168 2.11 7.81 8.62
C VAL A 168 1.70 7.11 7.33
N SER A 169 2.21 7.57 6.18
CA SER A 169 1.93 6.92 4.90
C SER A 169 2.56 5.52 4.81
N ALA A 170 3.77 5.33 5.34
CA ALA A 170 4.46 4.04 5.37
C ALA A 170 3.73 3.01 6.24
N PHE A 171 3.39 3.37 7.48
CA PHE A 171 2.59 2.52 8.36
C PHE A 171 1.19 2.23 7.84
N PHE A 172 0.56 3.20 7.18
CA PHE A 172 -0.74 2.97 6.56
C PHE A 172 -0.64 1.95 5.42
N ASN A 173 0.40 2.04 4.59
CA ASN A 173 0.63 1.07 3.51
C ASN A 173 0.98 -0.33 4.04
N GLU A 174 1.72 -0.41 5.15
CA GLU A 174 1.97 -1.65 5.90
C GLU A 174 0.66 -2.30 6.36
N LEU A 175 -0.19 -1.54 7.06
CA LEU A 175 -1.51 -2.03 7.49
C LEU A 175 -2.41 -2.39 6.30
N ALA A 176 -2.39 -1.58 5.24
CA ALA A 176 -3.19 -1.83 4.04
C ALA A 176 -2.77 -3.14 3.35
N LEU A 177 -1.47 -3.41 3.24
CA LEU A 177 -0.98 -4.68 2.70
C LEU A 177 -1.42 -5.86 3.57
N PHE A 178 -1.26 -5.74 4.90
CA PHE A 178 -1.72 -6.77 5.84
C PHE A 178 -3.21 -7.10 5.65
N LEU A 179 -4.07 -6.09 5.50
CA LEU A 179 -5.51 -6.28 5.29
C LEU A 179 -5.85 -6.97 3.96
N LYS A 180 -4.99 -6.81 2.94
CA LYS A 180 -5.16 -7.41 1.60
C LYS A 180 -4.68 -8.85 1.50
N LEU A 181 -3.94 -9.35 2.49
CA LEU A 181 -3.63 -10.77 2.61
C LEU A 181 -4.92 -11.58 2.76
N ASN A 182 -4.89 -12.86 2.39
CA ASN A 182 -6.02 -13.75 2.63
C ASN A 182 -6.12 -14.14 4.12
N GLU A 183 -7.17 -14.89 4.49
CA GLU A 183 -7.41 -15.26 5.88
C GLU A 183 -6.29 -16.14 6.47
N GLU A 184 -5.83 -17.16 5.75
CA GLU A 184 -4.76 -18.07 6.21
C GLU A 184 -3.44 -17.32 6.39
N GLU A 185 -3.11 -16.43 5.45
CA GLU A 185 -1.93 -15.57 5.48
C GLU A 185 -1.96 -14.64 6.70
N ARG A 186 -3.09 -13.97 6.97
CA ARG A 186 -3.25 -13.13 8.16
C ARG A 186 -3.20 -13.94 9.46
N ASN A 187 -3.84 -15.11 9.50
CA ASN A 187 -3.83 -15.97 10.68
C ASN A 187 -2.42 -16.46 11.01
N SER A 188 -1.63 -16.77 9.99
CA SER A 188 -0.20 -17.07 10.15
C SER A 188 0.54 -15.89 10.81
N LEU A 189 0.31 -14.66 10.37
CA LEU A 189 0.94 -13.48 10.97
C LEU A 189 0.44 -13.20 12.40
N PHE A 190 -0.87 -13.30 12.66
CA PHE A 190 -1.43 -13.13 14.01
C PHE A 190 -0.84 -14.11 15.03
N SER A 191 -0.58 -15.35 14.62
CA SER A 191 0.06 -16.35 15.48
C SER A 191 1.45 -15.94 15.95
N ARG A 192 2.13 -15.08 15.18
CA ARG A 192 3.47 -14.55 15.48
C ARG A 192 3.38 -13.27 16.32
N MET A 193 2.42 -12.40 16.01
CA MET A 193 2.14 -11.17 16.78
C MET A 193 1.89 -11.47 18.25
N ARG A 194 1.14 -12.54 18.53
CA ARG A 194 0.75 -12.93 19.90
C ARG A 194 1.82 -13.73 20.65
N LYS A 195 3.01 -13.95 20.08
CA LYS A 195 4.08 -14.65 20.80
C LYS A 195 4.67 -13.73 21.87
N PRO A 196 4.90 -14.23 23.10
CA PRO A 196 5.72 -13.54 24.07
C PRO A 196 7.08 -13.21 23.44
N ASN A 197 7.55 -11.98 23.60
CA ASN A 197 8.80 -11.48 23.01
C ASN A 197 8.80 -11.43 21.47
N ALA A 198 7.66 -11.14 20.85
CA ALA A 198 7.62 -10.74 19.44
C ALA A 198 8.63 -9.61 19.20
N ILE A 199 9.35 -9.67 18.07
CA ILE A 199 10.34 -8.64 17.72
C ILE A 199 9.65 -7.27 17.50
N PRO A 200 10.34 -6.13 17.67
CA PRO A 200 9.71 -4.81 17.59
C PRO A 200 8.88 -4.55 16.32
N PRO A 201 9.30 -4.94 15.10
CA PRO A 201 8.48 -4.76 13.91
C PRO A 201 7.14 -5.52 13.97
N VAL A 202 7.14 -6.72 14.56
CA VAL A 202 5.93 -7.52 14.75
C VAL A 202 5.01 -6.88 15.79
N GLN A 203 5.57 -6.29 16.85
CA GLN A 203 4.80 -5.52 17.83
C GLN A 203 4.19 -4.25 17.20
N SER A 204 4.92 -3.55 16.33
CA SER A 204 4.38 -2.40 15.60
C SER A 204 3.19 -2.82 14.74
N LEU A 205 3.31 -3.94 14.02
CA LEU A 205 2.22 -4.46 13.22
C LEU A 205 1.00 -4.83 14.07
N ASP A 206 1.20 -5.47 15.23
CA ASP A 206 0.13 -5.76 16.20
C ASP A 206 -0.60 -4.48 16.63
N ASN A 207 0.15 -3.44 17.02
CA ASN A 207 -0.39 -2.12 17.37
C ASN A 207 -1.20 -1.49 16.22
N LEU A 208 -0.78 -1.65 14.96
CA LEU A 208 -1.54 -1.18 13.81
C LEU A 208 -2.87 -1.92 13.67
N THR A 209 -2.90 -3.23 13.92
CA THR A 209 -4.15 -4.00 13.85
C THR A 209 -5.16 -3.61 14.92
N ASP A 210 -4.69 -3.10 16.06
CA ASP A 210 -5.55 -2.56 17.12
C ASP A 210 -6.30 -1.29 16.68
N PHE A 211 -5.84 -0.59 15.63
CA PHE A 211 -6.53 0.59 15.09
C PHE A 211 -7.76 0.25 14.23
N LEU A 212 -7.91 -1.01 13.81
CA LEU A 212 -9.01 -1.45 12.93
C LEU A 212 -10.38 -1.28 13.60
N ILE A 213 -10.50 -1.71 14.86
CA ILE A 213 -11.76 -1.68 15.61
C ILE A 213 -12.17 -0.25 15.96
N PRO A 214 -11.31 0.60 16.57
CA PRO A 214 -11.65 1.99 16.89
C PRO A 214 -12.04 2.79 15.64
N SER A 215 -11.31 2.63 14.53
CA SER A 215 -11.61 3.33 13.27
C SER A 215 -12.99 2.93 12.73
N SER A 216 -13.31 1.63 12.71
CA SER A 216 -14.61 1.13 12.26
C SER A 216 -15.75 1.62 13.14
N LYS A 217 -15.60 1.57 14.48
CA LYS A 217 -16.60 2.05 15.43
C LYS A 217 -16.84 3.55 15.32
N PHE A 218 -15.79 4.34 15.10
CA PHE A 218 -15.90 5.78 14.91
C PHE A 218 -16.73 6.10 13.67
N CYS A 219 -16.42 5.47 12.53
CA CYS A 219 -17.09 5.77 11.26
C CYS A 219 -18.53 5.27 11.20
N GLN A 220 -18.81 4.08 11.75
CA GLN A 220 -20.17 3.56 11.86
C GLN A 220 -21.12 4.56 12.55
N ARG A 221 -20.63 5.32 13.54
CA ARG A 221 -21.43 6.32 14.27
C ARG A 221 -21.64 7.64 13.51
N GLN A 222 -20.70 8.02 12.66
CA GLN A 222 -20.68 9.34 12.02
C GLN A 222 -21.41 9.35 10.67
N THR A 223 -21.04 8.42 9.79
CA THR A 223 -21.43 8.48 8.36
C THR A 223 -21.88 7.12 7.81
N GLY A 224 -21.93 6.08 8.65
CA GLY A 224 -21.98 4.70 8.20
C GLY A 224 -20.59 4.18 7.80
N LEU A 225 -20.50 2.98 7.24
CA LEU A 225 -19.23 2.41 6.79
C LEU A 225 -18.76 3.08 5.50
N ASN A 226 -18.12 4.25 5.64
CA ASN A 226 -17.45 4.99 4.55
C ASN A 226 -15.93 4.74 4.60
N ASN A 227 -15.36 4.27 3.48
CA ASN A 227 -13.93 4.00 3.32
C ASN A 227 -13.05 5.23 3.58
N GLU A 228 -13.49 6.43 3.18
CA GLU A 228 -12.76 7.67 3.40
C GLU A 228 -12.69 8.01 4.89
N CYS A 229 -13.81 7.87 5.61
CA CYS A 229 -13.83 8.07 7.06
C CYS A 229 -12.85 7.13 7.75
N TRP A 230 -12.91 5.83 7.40
CA TRP A 230 -12.06 4.82 8.04
C TRP A 230 -10.58 5.11 7.79
N ARG A 231 -10.22 5.49 6.55
CA ARG A 231 -8.85 5.86 6.18
C ARG A 231 -8.38 7.08 6.97
N ASN A 232 -9.18 8.14 7.02
CA ASN A 232 -8.82 9.36 7.73
C ASN A 232 -8.63 9.11 9.23
N LYS A 233 -9.52 8.30 9.84
CA LYS A 233 -9.40 7.95 11.26
C LYS A 233 -8.17 7.08 11.53
N THR A 234 -7.90 6.12 10.65
CA THR A 234 -6.70 5.26 10.76
C THR A 234 -5.42 6.10 10.64
N HIS A 235 -5.35 7.04 9.70
CA HIS A 235 -4.24 8.00 9.58
C HIS A 235 -4.05 8.83 10.85
N GLU A 236 -5.13 9.29 11.48
CA GLU A 236 -5.06 10.03 12.75
C GLU A 236 -4.47 9.18 13.87
N LEU A 237 -4.90 7.92 14.02
CA LEU A 237 -4.39 7.02 15.05
C LEU A 237 -2.91 6.67 14.82
N ILE A 238 -2.53 6.39 13.57
CA ILE A 238 -1.12 6.17 13.20
C ILE A 238 -0.30 7.43 13.47
N ARG A 239 -0.80 8.61 13.11
CA ARG A 239 -0.11 9.88 13.39
C ARG A 239 0.14 10.03 14.88
N ASN A 240 -0.86 9.78 15.72
CA ASN A 240 -0.70 9.84 17.17
C ASN A 240 0.34 8.84 17.69
N MET A 241 0.37 7.61 17.14
CA MET A 241 1.40 6.62 17.46
C MET A 241 2.81 7.12 17.12
N VAL A 242 3.00 7.64 15.90
CA VAL A 242 4.28 8.17 15.44
C VAL A 242 4.70 9.40 16.25
N THR A 243 3.80 10.36 16.48
CA THR A 243 4.13 11.60 17.19
C THR A 243 4.39 11.39 18.67
N ASN A 244 3.83 10.35 19.29
CA ASN A 244 4.05 10.08 20.72
C ASN A 244 5.23 9.15 20.99
N SER A 245 5.82 8.56 19.95
CA SER A 245 7.00 7.72 20.07
C SER A 245 8.27 8.57 20.08
N ILE A 246 9.05 8.49 21.16
CA ILE A 246 10.37 9.14 21.26
C ILE A 246 11.29 8.68 20.12
N TYR A 247 11.18 7.41 19.73
CA TYR A 247 11.96 6.83 18.65
C TYR A 247 11.72 7.56 17.32
N TYR A 248 10.47 7.62 16.85
CA TYR A 248 10.15 8.29 15.58
C TYR A 248 10.43 9.79 15.62
N GLN A 249 10.21 10.44 16.77
CA GLN A 249 10.60 11.84 16.95
C GLN A 249 12.11 12.06 16.77
N GLN A 250 12.95 11.13 17.24
CA GLN A 250 14.40 11.22 17.05
C GLN A 250 14.81 10.92 15.61
N GLN A 251 14.25 9.87 15.01
CA GLN A 251 14.46 9.53 13.60
C GLN A 251 14.10 10.71 12.67
N CYS A 252 12.99 11.40 12.94
CA CYS A 252 12.58 12.55 12.14
C CYS A 252 13.49 13.79 12.28
N LYS A 253 14.37 13.85 13.29
CA LYS A 253 15.35 14.95 13.43
C LYS A 253 16.63 14.71 12.63
N THR A 254 16.87 13.49 12.18
CA THR A 254 18.11 13.10 11.51
C THR A 254 17.97 12.87 9.99
N GLN A 255 16.74 12.90 9.45
CA GLN A 255 16.41 12.71 8.03
C GLN A 255 16.37 14.00 7.20
#